data_AF-F0YIE0-F1
#
_entry.id   AF-F0YIE0-F1
#
_cell.length_a   1.000
_cell.length_b   1.000
_cell.length_c   1.000
_cell.angle_alpha   90.00
_cell.angle_beta   90.00
_cell.angle_gamma   90.00
#
_symmetry.space_group_name_H-M   'P 1'
#
loop_
_entity.id
_entity.type
_entity.pdbx_description
1 polymer ?
#
loop_
_entity_poly.entity_id
_entity_poly.type
_entity_poly.pdbx_seq_one_letter_code
_entity_poly.pdbx_strand_id
1 'polypeptide(L)'
;MLVRVDDLELRSRAPEYNPRLQGFCLDFFGRARLASVRNFQLVDGNAPPVPNDPDAEAKCKLLFGRWSDDEFHLDVKHPFSPADAFAVAVSSFATKLATI
;
A
#
# COMPACT_ATOMS: atom_id res chain seq x y z
N MET A 1 2.64 -6.32 -4.57
CA MET A 1 2.03 -7.32 -3.66
C MET A 1 0.66 -7.70 -4.19
N LEU A 2 0.28 -8.98 -4.09
CA LEU A 2 -1.04 -9.51 -4.43
C LEU A 2 -1.60 -10.16 -3.16
N VAL A 3 -2.81 -9.78 -2.76
CA VAL A 3 -3.50 -10.33 -1.59
C VAL A 3 -4.90 -10.70 -2.03
N ARG A 4 -5.39 -11.86 -1.58
CA ARG A 4 -6.79 -12.26 -1.77
C ARG A 4 -7.46 -12.29 -0.41
N VAL A 5 -8.60 -11.61 -0.30
CA VAL A 5 -9.46 -11.63 0.88
C VAL A 5 -10.86 -11.93 0.38
N ASP A 6 -11.44 -13.02 0.84
CA ASP A 6 -12.66 -13.59 0.27
C ASP A 6 -12.53 -13.74 -1.26
N ASP A 7 -13.50 -13.26 -2.03
CA ASP A 7 -13.49 -13.25 -3.49
C ASP A 7 -12.81 -12.02 -4.11
N LEU A 8 -12.20 -11.14 -3.29
CA LEU A 8 -11.57 -9.91 -3.76
C LEU A 8 -10.08 -10.09 -4.01
N GLU A 9 -9.63 -9.76 -5.22
CA GLU A 9 -8.22 -9.69 -5.56
C GLU A 9 -7.69 -8.28 -5.36
N LEU A 10 -6.78 -8.10 -4.40
CA LEU A 10 -6.20 -6.81 -4.05
C LEU A 10 -4.74 -6.72 -4.49
N ARG A 11 -4.37 -5.59 -5.08
CA ARG A 11 -3.03 -5.35 -5.63
C ARG A 11 -2.43 -4.07 -5.08
N SER A 12 -1.10 -4.07 -4.98
CA SER A 12 -0.37 -2.85 -4.67
C SER A 12 -0.65 -1.80 -5.74
N ARG A 13 -1.14 -0.63 -5.33
CA ARG A 13 -1.31 0.52 -6.21
C ARG A 13 0.05 0.92 -6.80
N ALA A 14 0.06 1.19 -8.10
CA ALA A 14 1.24 1.68 -8.79
C ALA A 14 1.51 3.15 -8.40
N PRO A 15 2.77 3.56 -8.25
CA PRO A 15 3.10 4.96 -8.02
C PRO A 15 2.79 5.79 -9.27
N GLU A 16 2.49 7.07 -9.06
CA GLU A 16 2.19 8.03 -10.11
C GLU A 16 3.36 9.00 -10.29
N TYR A 17 3.58 9.47 -11.52
CA TYR A 17 4.65 10.42 -11.78
C TYR A 17 4.31 11.77 -11.15
N ASN A 18 5.18 12.24 -10.26
CA ASN A 18 5.06 13.56 -9.64
C ASN A 18 6.07 14.52 -10.29
N PRO A 19 5.61 15.52 -11.09
CA PRO A 19 6.52 16.43 -11.80
C PRO A 19 7.32 17.33 -10.87
N ARG A 20 6.83 17.61 -9.64
CA ARG A 20 7.54 18.44 -8.66
C ARG A 20 8.73 17.71 -8.05
N LEU A 21 8.61 16.40 -7.89
CA LEU A 21 9.67 15.53 -7.35
C LEU A 21 10.49 14.85 -8.45
N GLN A 22 10.11 15.01 -9.72
CA GLN A 22 10.72 14.36 -10.88
C GLN A 22 10.87 12.83 -10.71
N GLY A 23 9.86 12.19 -10.14
CA GLY A 23 9.90 10.77 -9.81
C GLY A 23 8.52 10.15 -9.62
N PHE A 24 8.48 8.82 -9.61
CA PHE A 24 7.27 8.06 -9.31
C PHE A 24 7.08 7.99 -7.80
N CYS A 25 5.96 8.52 -7.32
CA CYS A 25 5.61 8.56 -5.91
C CYS A 25 4.16 8.12 -5.71
N LEU A 26 3.86 7.66 -4.50
CA LEU A 26 2.50 7.36 -4.10
C LEU A 26 2.13 8.28 -2.95
N ASP A 27 0.96 8.89 -3.00
CA ASP A 27 0.46 9.73 -1.91
C ASP A 27 -0.13 8.85 -0.81
N PHE A 28 0.51 8.83 0.36
CA PHE A 28 0.07 8.10 1.54
C PHE A 28 -0.87 8.92 2.42
N PHE A 29 -1.40 10.04 1.93
CA PHE A 29 -2.39 10.86 2.62
C PHE A 29 -1.89 11.31 4.00
N GLY A 30 -0.59 11.57 4.15
CA GLY A 30 0.02 11.91 5.44
C GLY A 30 0.24 10.74 6.40
N ARG A 31 0.07 9.49 5.98
CA ARG A 31 0.34 8.29 6.80
C ARG A 31 1.74 7.71 6.61
N ALA A 32 2.51 8.19 5.62
CA ALA A 32 3.92 7.88 5.47
C ALA A 32 4.74 9.17 5.42
N ARG A 33 5.81 9.22 6.21
CA ARG A 33 6.76 10.34 6.24
C ARG A 33 8.10 9.97 5.63
N LEU A 34 8.54 8.72 5.83
CA LEU A 34 9.82 8.23 5.34
C LEU A 34 9.63 7.30 4.13
N ALA A 35 10.54 7.39 3.17
CA ALA A 35 10.59 6.45 2.06
C ALA A 35 10.95 5.05 2.55
N SER A 36 10.30 4.02 2.00
CA SER A 36 10.53 2.62 2.35
C SER A 36 9.97 1.72 1.26
N VAL A 37 10.68 0.62 0.96
CA VAL A 37 10.18 -0.45 0.08
C VAL A 37 8.95 -1.16 0.66
N ARG A 38 8.67 -0.94 1.95
CA ARG A 38 7.52 -1.49 2.66
C ARG A 38 6.30 -0.57 2.61
N ASN A 39 6.42 0.65 2.08
CA ASN A 39 5.27 1.53 1.96
C ASN A 39 4.39 1.03 0.81
N PHE A 40 3.14 0.66 1.10
CA PHE A 40 2.22 0.18 0.07
C PHE A 40 0.76 0.58 0.36
N GLN A 41 -0.03 0.59 -0.70
CA GLN A 41 -1.49 0.69 -0.65
C GLN A 41 -2.08 -0.48 -1.42
N LEU A 42 -3.02 -1.19 -0.82
CA LEU A 42 -3.80 -2.22 -1.51
C LEU A 42 -5.12 -1.63 -2.00
N VAL A 43 -5.36 -1.79 -3.28
CA VAL A 43 -6.61 -1.42 -3.97
C VAL A 43 -7.17 -2.63 -4.73
N ASP A 44 -8.41 -2.53 -5.19
CA ASP A 44 -9.00 -3.55 -6.07
C ASP A 44 -8.13 -3.75 -7.31
N GLY A 45 -7.67 -4.99 -7.52
CA GLY A 45 -6.79 -5.36 -8.61
C GLY A 45 -7.49 -5.42 -9.97
N ASN A 46 -8.83 -5.46 -9.99
CA ASN A 46 -9.63 -5.45 -11.22
C ASN A 46 -10.03 -4.03 -11.64
N ALA A 47 -9.86 -3.03 -10.76
CA ALA A 47 -10.16 -1.65 -11.08
C ALA A 47 -9.06 -1.07 -12.00
N PRO A 48 -9.44 -0.38 -13.10
CA PRO A 48 -8.46 0.29 -13.95
C PRO A 48 -7.76 1.42 -13.16
N PRO A 49 -6.45 1.62 -13.36
CA PRO A 49 -5.74 2.72 -12.72
C PRO A 49 -6.26 4.05 -13.25
N VAL A 50 -6.64 4.93 -12.32
CA VAL A 50 -7.08 6.29 -12.62
C VAL A 50 -5.97 7.24 -12.17
N PRO A 51 -5.32 7.97 -13.09
CA PRO A 51 -4.30 8.96 -12.72
C PRO A 51 -4.92 10.11 -11.91
N ASN A 52 -4.25 10.54 -10.84
CA ASN A 52 -4.71 11.61 -9.95
C ASN A 52 -6.15 11.39 -9.44
N ASP A 53 -6.49 10.14 -9.10
CA ASP A 53 -7.81 9.76 -8.62
C ASP A 53 -8.16 10.48 -7.31
N PRO A 54 -9.18 11.37 -7.29
CA PRO A 54 -9.56 12.09 -6.08
C PRO A 54 -10.11 11.15 -5.00
N ASP A 55 -10.61 9.97 -5.39
CA ASP A 55 -11.15 8.96 -4.49
C ASP A 55 -10.11 7.91 -4.09
N ALA A 56 -8.82 8.12 -4.38
CA ALA A 56 -7.76 7.16 -4.12
C ALA A 56 -7.69 6.74 -2.64
N GLU A 57 -7.82 7.69 -1.70
CA GLU A 57 -7.84 7.39 -0.26
C GLU A 57 -9.03 6.51 0.09
N ALA A 58 -10.22 6.80 -0.46
CA ALA A 58 -11.44 6.03 -0.22
C ALA A 58 -11.34 4.60 -0.78
N LYS A 59 -10.75 4.43 -1.97
CA LYS A 59 -10.56 3.13 -2.65
C LYS A 59 -9.46 2.28 -2.00
N CYS A 60 -8.51 2.89 -1.30
CA CYS A 60 -7.46 2.17 -0.58
C CYS A 60 -8.05 1.32 0.56
N LYS A 61 -7.87 0.00 0.47
CA LYS A 61 -8.39 -1.00 1.44
C LYS A 61 -7.43 -1.26 2.58
N LEU A 62 -6.14 -1.19 2.32
CA LEU A 62 -5.08 -1.33 3.31
C LEU A 62 -3.94 -0.39 2.96
N LEU A 63 -3.56 0.48 3.88
CA LEU A 63 -2.40 1.36 3.72
C LEU A 63 -1.38 1.03 4.80
N PHE A 64 -0.14 0.80 4.39
CA PHE A 64 0.98 0.64 5.29
C PHE A 64 2.07 1.67 4.96
N GLY A 65 2.44 2.51 5.93
CA GLY A 65 3.31 3.65 5.71
C GLY A 65 4.31 3.84 6.84
N ARG A 66 5.60 4.01 6.51
CA ARG A 66 6.67 4.27 7.48
C ARG A 66 6.58 5.69 8.02
N TRP A 67 6.54 5.83 9.34
CA TRP A 67 6.47 7.12 10.01
C TRP A 67 7.83 7.54 10.59
N SER A 68 8.48 6.63 11.31
CA SER A 68 9.80 6.81 11.91
C SER A 68 10.65 5.55 11.68
N ASP A 69 11.74 5.36 12.44
CA ASP A 69 12.62 4.22 12.21
C ASP A 69 11.99 2.88 12.58
N ASP A 70 11.21 2.87 13.66
CA ASP A 70 10.59 1.67 14.21
C ASP A 70 9.05 1.76 14.25
N GLU A 71 8.46 2.80 13.66
CA GLU A 71 7.01 3.02 13.66
C GLU A 71 6.43 3.08 12.24
N PHE A 72 5.29 2.44 12.10
CA PHE A 72 4.50 2.40 10.88
C PHE A 72 3.03 2.63 11.19
N HIS A 73 2.34 3.33 10.30
CA HIS A 73 0.88 3.42 10.31
C HIS A 73 0.28 2.30 9.46
N LEU A 74 -0.82 1.72 9.95
CA LEU A 74 -1.59 0.69 9.27
C LEU A 74 -3.08 1.08 9.28
N ASP A 75 -3.57 1.63 8.16
CA ASP A 75 -4.98 1.97 8.01
C ASP A 75 -5.71 0.77 7.41
N VAL A 76 -6.74 0.28 8.12
CA VAL A 76 -7.47 -0.94 7.78
C VAL A 76 -8.90 -0.61 7.39
N LYS A 77 -9.36 -1.12 6.25
CA LYS A 77 -10.76 -1.05 5.82
C LYS A 77 -11.27 -2.42 5.42
N HIS A 78 -12.60 -2.57 5.41
CA HIS A 78 -13.26 -3.74 4.85
C HIS A 78 -12.72 -4.05 3.44
N PRO A 79 -12.35 -5.31 3.13
CA PRO A 79 -12.75 -6.55 3.82
C PRO A 79 -11.78 -7.07 4.90
N PHE A 80 -10.70 -6.34 5.24
CA PHE A 80 -9.72 -6.87 6.18
C PHE A 80 -10.22 -6.85 7.63
N SER A 81 -9.95 -7.94 8.36
CA SER A 81 -9.86 -7.88 9.81
C SER A 81 -8.54 -7.22 10.24
N PRO A 82 -8.44 -6.64 11.45
CA PRO A 82 -7.17 -6.13 11.96
C PRO A 82 -6.05 -7.17 12.00
N ALA A 83 -6.38 -8.44 12.27
CA ALA A 83 -5.40 -9.53 12.30
C ALA A 83 -4.85 -9.85 10.92
N ASP A 84 -5.70 -9.95 9.90
CA ASP A 84 -5.27 -10.23 8.52
C ASP A 84 -4.46 -9.06 7.96
N ALA A 85 -4.92 -7.84 8.22
CA ALA A 85 -4.20 -6.61 7.89
C ALA A 85 -2.79 -6.60 8.49
N PHE A 86 -2.68 -6.97 9.77
CA PHE A 86 -1.39 -7.05 10.45
C PHE A 86 -0.49 -8.15 9.87
N ALA A 87 -1.03 -9.34 9.57
CA ALA A 87 -0.29 -10.41 8.94
C ALA A 87 0.29 -9.99 7.57
N VAL A 88 -0.53 -9.30 6.76
CA VAL A 88 -0.10 -8.72 5.49
C VAL A 88 1.01 -7.68 5.69
N ALA A 89 0.87 -6.77 6.65
CA ALA A 89 1.89 -5.76 6.96
C ALA A 89 3.22 -6.39 7.39
N VAL A 90 3.18 -7.38 8.29
CA VAL A 90 4.37 -8.12 8.74
C VAL A 90 5.01 -8.90 7.60
N SER A 91 4.23 -9.47 6.68
CA SER A 91 4.77 -10.16 5.51
C SER A 91 5.63 -9.25 4.61
N SER A 92 5.42 -7.94 4.64
CA SER A 92 6.26 -6.97 3.90
C SER A 92 7.69 -6.86 4.45
N PHE A 93 7.93 -7.35 5.67
CA PHE A 93 9.27 -7.41 6.26
C PHE A 93 10.02 -8.67 5.86
N ALA A 94 9.33 -9.70 5.34
CA ALA A 94 9.99 -10.86 4.79
C ALA A 94 10.79 -10.43 3.56
N THR A 95 12.11 -10.60 3.61
CA THR A 95 12.97 -10.43 2.45
C THR A 95 12.52 -11.41 1.38
N LYS A 96 12.28 -10.92 0.15
CA LYS A 96 12.31 -11.79 -1.03
C LYS A 96 13.63 -12.54 -0.95
N LEU A 97 13.58 -13.87 -0.90
CA LEU A 97 14.77 -14.68 -1.19
C LEU A 97 15.25 -14.23 -2.57
N ALA A 98 16.32 -13.45 -2.60
CA ALA A 98 17.02 -13.15 -3.82
C ALA A 98 17.65 -14.47 -4.26
N THR A 99 17.08 -15.10 -5.28
CA THR A 99 17.79 -16.16 -6.00
C THR A 99 19.03 -15.51 -6.59
N ILE A 100 20.18 -16.05 -6.19
CA ILE A 100 21.54 -15.69 -6.60
C ILE A 100 21.74 -15.97 -8.10
#